data_AF-A0A8I1DI09-F1
#
_entry.id   AF-A0A8I1DI09-F1
#
_cell.length_a   1.000
_cell.length_b   1.000
_cell.length_c   1.000
_cell.angle_alpha   90.00
_cell.angle_beta   90.00
_cell.angle_gamma   90.00
#
_symmetry.space_group_name_H-M   'P 1'
#
loop_
_entity.id
_entity.type
_entity.pdbx_description
1 polymer ?
#
loop_
_entity_poly.entity_id
_entity_poly.type
_entity_poly.pdbx_seq_one_letter_code
_entity_poly.pdbx_strand_id
1 'polypeptide(L)'
;MEIPAKKISTARTSTKENNIEHIKITRKKQLFLLFYADESSDEIARRIFKEAVQTRLVIIKTDPMFDPDIHMVHCPNITHFSQIQVIIDFWIKKYGGQGKVEMKEVSFFSHAGLNGPIIYDAWSFDPLEILLPVSRTSLLGTQKRNQLIHSEWAKFNYYWGKDTRLNFFGCNSAYEKKGKNNFAKNISTNLNCINVLVAGQSLSSYPSFLPDKRKISKKIATSGMSLYYDDNPIYMVACLPKQGWDAMLKEGTSALPMNFYKNGMPVATNFQSIFNDHRQPRNNINNAELSMVNKWIENAKNE
;
A
#
# COMPACT_ATOMS: atom_id res chain seq x y z
N MET A 1 29.17 -17.28 -56.43
CA MET A 1 29.31 -16.48 -55.20
C MET A 1 29.50 -15.04 -55.63
N GLU A 2 28.44 -14.22 -55.52
CA GLU A 2 28.50 -12.79 -55.84
C GLU A 2 28.97 -11.99 -54.62
N ILE A 3 29.89 -11.05 -54.84
CA ILE A 3 30.36 -10.12 -53.83
C ILE A 3 29.34 -8.98 -53.74
N PRO A 4 28.73 -8.70 -52.58
CA PRO A 4 27.73 -7.65 -52.49
C PRO A 4 28.37 -6.27 -52.67
N ALA A 5 27.69 -5.41 -53.43
CA ALA A 5 28.12 -4.04 -53.71
C ALA A 5 28.26 -3.21 -52.42
N LYS A 6 29.40 -2.54 -52.28
CA LYS A 6 29.74 -1.68 -51.15
C LYS A 6 28.79 -0.47 -51.13
N LYS A 7 27.84 -0.42 -50.19
CA LYS A 7 27.02 0.78 -49.94
C LYS A 7 27.92 1.85 -49.31
N ILE A 8 28.25 2.89 -50.09
CA ILE A 8 28.93 4.09 -49.60
C ILE A 8 27.85 5.03 -49.07
N SER A 9 27.81 5.25 -47.75
CA SER A 9 27.03 6.33 -47.16
C SER A 9 27.83 7.62 -47.20
N THR A 10 27.40 8.58 -48.01
CA THR A 10 27.90 9.97 -47.95
C THR A 10 27.31 10.66 -46.72
N ALA A 11 27.99 10.54 -45.59
CA ALA A 11 27.72 11.38 -44.43
C ALA A 11 28.44 12.72 -44.61
N ARG A 12 27.69 13.82 -44.67
CA ARG A 12 28.22 15.18 -44.57
C ARG A 12 28.88 15.33 -43.20
N THR A 13 30.19 15.51 -43.14
CA THR A 13 30.88 15.95 -41.94
C THR A 13 30.49 17.39 -41.66
N SER A 14 29.53 17.60 -40.76
CA SER A 14 29.44 18.89 -40.08
C SER A 14 30.67 18.99 -39.18
N THR A 15 31.54 19.94 -39.47
CA THR A 15 32.59 20.38 -38.54
C THR A 15 31.94 20.91 -37.26
N LYS A 16 31.81 20.03 -36.27
CA LYS A 16 31.66 20.40 -34.87
C LYS A 16 32.68 19.60 -34.07
N GLU A 17 33.63 20.32 -33.51
CA GLU A 17 34.53 19.84 -32.49
C GLU A 17 33.71 19.31 -31.29
N ASN A 18 34.16 18.16 -30.76
CA ASN A 18 33.61 17.40 -29.63
C ASN A 18 32.49 16.40 -29.96
N ASN A 19 32.88 15.13 -30.10
CA ASN A 19 32.03 13.93 -30.12
C ASN A 19 31.34 13.68 -28.76
N ILE A 20 30.62 14.67 -28.23
CA ILE A 20 29.81 14.52 -27.00
C ILE A 20 28.34 14.54 -27.40
N GLU A 21 27.74 13.36 -27.49
CA GLU A 21 26.29 13.22 -27.59
C GLU A 21 25.68 13.28 -26.20
N HIS A 22 24.93 14.35 -25.90
CA HIS A 22 24.15 14.45 -24.67
C HIS A 22 22.85 13.65 -24.81
N ILE A 23 22.86 12.37 -24.41
CA ILE A 23 21.65 11.55 -24.34
C ILE A 23 20.87 11.88 -23.06
N LYS A 24 19.72 12.55 -23.19
CA LYS A 24 18.80 12.77 -22.06
C LYS A 24 18.03 11.49 -21.75
N ILE A 25 18.52 10.68 -20.82
CA ILE A 25 17.78 9.53 -20.29
C ILE A 25 16.67 10.08 -19.37
N THR A 26 15.43 10.11 -19.85
CA THR A 26 14.28 10.46 -19.01
C THR A 26 13.94 9.24 -18.16
N ARG A 27 14.17 9.33 -16.85
CA ARG A 27 13.78 8.28 -15.89
C ARG A 27 12.26 8.08 -15.94
N LYS A 28 11.80 6.83 -15.85
CA LYS A 28 10.38 6.53 -15.73
C LYS A 28 9.83 7.14 -14.44
N LYS A 29 8.62 7.68 -14.49
CA LYS A 29 7.86 8.03 -13.28
C LYS A 29 7.60 6.76 -12.48
N GLN A 30 7.67 6.86 -11.17
CA GLN A 30 7.46 5.76 -10.23
C GLN A 30 6.15 6.01 -9.47
N LEU A 31 5.19 5.12 -9.65
CA LEU A 31 3.84 5.26 -9.12
C LEU A 31 3.68 4.47 -7.82
N PHE A 32 3.02 5.09 -6.84
CA PHE A 32 2.64 4.49 -5.57
C PHE A 32 1.13 4.67 -5.43
N LEU A 33 0.37 3.57 -5.47
CA LEU A 33 -1.09 3.59 -5.29
C LEU A 33 -1.45 2.96 -3.95
N LEU A 34 -1.94 3.80 -3.05
CA LEU A 34 -2.29 3.42 -1.70
C LEU A 34 -3.83 3.40 -1.62
N PHE A 35 -4.44 2.26 -1.89
CA PHE A 35 -5.89 2.08 -1.89
C PHE A 35 -6.44 2.02 -0.47
N TYR A 36 -7.58 2.65 -0.22
CA TYR A 36 -8.36 2.41 1.00
C TYR A 36 -9.82 2.08 0.69
N ALA A 37 -10.41 1.19 1.48
CA ALA A 37 -11.82 0.85 1.37
C ALA A 37 -12.71 1.98 1.89
N ASP A 38 -13.60 2.50 1.05
CA ASP A 38 -14.56 3.55 1.39
C ASP A 38 -15.84 2.95 1.97
N GLU A 39 -15.73 2.51 3.22
CA GLU A 39 -16.83 1.83 3.92
C GLU A 39 -17.84 2.84 4.47
N SER A 40 -18.78 3.27 3.63
CA SER A 40 -19.85 4.20 4.05
C SER A 40 -20.70 3.66 5.21
N SER A 41 -20.82 2.34 5.35
CA SER A 41 -21.55 1.65 6.42
C SER A 41 -20.73 1.36 7.69
N ASP A 42 -19.42 1.64 7.69
CA ASP A 42 -18.52 1.58 8.86
C ASP A 42 -17.65 2.85 8.88
N GLU A 43 -18.24 3.96 9.33
CA GLU A 43 -17.59 5.26 9.28
C GLU A 43 -16.28 5.31 10.08
N ILE A 44 -16.19 4.58 11.19
CA ILE A 44 -14.97 4.51 12.01
C ILE A 44 -13.86 3.83 11.23
N ALA A 45 -14.14 2.67 10.62
CA ALA A 45 -13.18 1.96 9.79
C ALA A 45 -12.75 2.80 8.59
N ARG A 46 -13.69 3.40 7.87
CA ARG A 46 -13.41 4.32 6.75
C ARG A 46 -12.44 5.43 7.14
N ARG A 47 -12.67 6.09 8.29
CA ARG A 47 -11.77 7.14 8.79
C ARG A 47 -10.38 6.58 9.09
N ILE A 48 -10.29 5.46 9.79
CA ILE A 48 -9.00 4.83 10.12
C ILE A 48 -8.22 4.46 8.85
N PHE A 49 -8.87 3.87 7.84
CA PHE A 49 -8.19 3.51 6.59
C PHE A 49 -7.71 4.74 5.83
N LYS A 50 -8.52 5.80 5.80
CA LYS A 50 -8.14 7.09 5.21
C LYS A 50 -6.94 7.71 5.94
N GLU A 51 -6.91 7.71 7.27
CA GLU A 51 -5.76 8.26 8.02
C GLU A 51 -4.50 7.39 7.86
N ALA A 52 -4.66 6.06 7.80
CA ALA A 52 -3.55 5.14 7.62
C ALA A 52 -2.89 5.28 6.25
N VAL A 53 -3.70 5.47 5.20
CA VAL A 53 -3.17 5.71 3.86
C VAL A 53 -2.47 7.07 3.76
N GLN A 54 -2.99 8.12 4.40
CA GLN A 54 -2.34 9.43 4.46
C GLN A 54 -1.01 9.37 5.21
N THR A 55 -0.95 8.63 6.31
CA THR A 55 0.29 8.38 7.05
C THR A 55 1.35 7.76 6.14
N ARG A 56 1.00 6.75 5.36
CA ARG A 56 1.93 6.13 4.40
C ARG A 56 2.38 7.11 3.31
N LEU A 57 1.47 7.93 2.78
CA LEU A 57 1.79 8.97 1.78
C LEU A 57 2.80 9.97 2.33
N VAL A 58 2.57 10.50 3.53
CA VAL A 58 3.46 11.46 4.19
C VAL A 58 4.84 10.84 4.40
N ILE A 59 4.91 9.57 4.84
CA ILE A 59 6.18 8.87 5.03
C ILE A 59 6.93 8.67 3.72
N ILE A 60 6.25 8.37 2.61
CA ILE A 60 6.90 8.27 1.28
C ILE A 60 7.42 9.63 0.83
N LYS A 61 6.62 10.69 0.95
CA LYS A 61 6.99 12.03 0.48
C LYS A 61 8.09 12.70 1.30
N THR A 62 8.30 12.24 2.53
CA THR A 62 9.36 12.72 3.43
C THR A 62 10.56 11.77 3.46
N ASP A 63 10.55 10.68 2.69
CA ASP A 63 11.69 9.76 2.60
C ASP A 63 12.93 10.48 2.00
N PRO A 64 14.15 10.22 2.50
CA PRO A 64 15.39 10.80 1.94
C PRO A 64 15.61 10.54 0.46
N MET A 65 15.06 9.43 -0.07
CA MET A 65 15.14 9.07 -1.49
C MET A 65 13.97 9.62 -2.31
N PHE A 66 13.04 10.36 -1.71
CA PHE A 66 11.89 10.90 -2.41
C PHE A 66 12.29 11.98 -3.43
N ASP A 67 11.89 11.79 -4.69
CA ASP A 67 12.06 12.75 -5.76
C ASP A 67 10.67 13.15 -6.30
N PRO A 68 10.19 14.39 -6.10
CA PRO A 68 8.87 14.82 -6.57
C PRO A 68 8.73 14.81 -8.09
N ASP A 69 9.84 14.87 -8.84
CA ASP A 69 9.84 14.78 -10.30
C ASP A 69 9.74 13.34 -10.80
N ILE A 70 9.89 12.34 -9.95
CA ILE A 70 9.83 10.93 -10.35
C ILE A 70 8.71 10.21 -9.63
N HIS A 71 8.54 10.46 -8.34
CA HIS A 71 7.66 9.72 -7.45
C HIS A 71 6.26 10.33 -7.41
N MET A 72 5.28 9.55 -7.84
CA MET A 72 3.87 9.93 -7.91
C MET A 72 3.09 9.10 -6.89
N VAL A 73 2.63 9.73 -5.81
CA VAL A 73 1.97 9.04 -4.69
C VAL A 73 0.51 9.45 -4.63
N HIS A 74 -0.40 8.47 -4.68
CA HIS A 74 -1.84 8.70 -4.66
C HIS A 74 -2.54 7.79 -3.66
N CYS A 75 -3.63 8.29 -3.07
CA CYS A 75 -4.45 7.57 -2.10
C CYS A 75 -5.88 7.36 -2.64
N PRO A 76 -6.08 6.57 -3.71
CA PRO A 76 -7.42 6.34 -4.24
C PRO A 76 -8.29 5.58 -3.24
N ASN A 77 -9.56 5.96 -3.15
CA ASN A 77 -10.58 5.18 -2.45
C ASN A 77 -11.20 4.14 -3.39
N ILE A 78 -11.69 3.04 -2.82
CA ILE A 78 -12.47 2.03 -3.55
C ILE A 78 -13.72 1.65 -2.78
N THR A 79 -14.84 1.55 -3.49
CA THR A 79 -16.13 1.03 -2.98
C THR A 79 -16.43 -0.38 -3.51
N HIS A 80 -15.65 -0.86 -4.47
CA HIS A 80 -15.76 -2.20 -5.06
C HIS A 80 -14.47 -2.59 -5.79
N PHE A 81 -14.27 -3.87 -6.07
CA PHE A 81 -13.01 -4.43 -6.54
C PHE A 81 -12.71 -4.14 -8.02
N SER A 82 -13.73 -4.07 -8.89
CA SER A 82 -13.50 -3.77 -10.31
C SER A 82 -12.94 -2.37 -10.56
N GLN A 83 -13.03 -1.44 -9.58
CA GLN A 83 -12.38 -0.13 -9.64
C GLN A 83 -10.84 -0.22 -9.62
N ILE A 84 -10.26 -1.27 -9.05
CA ILE A 84 -8.81 -1.37 -8.84
C ILE A 84 -8.08 -1.26 -10.18
N GLN A 85 -8.46 -2.06 -11.19
CA GLN A 85 -7.80 -2.00 -12.50
C GLN A 85 -8.05 -0.65 -13.19
N VAL A 86 -9.28 -0.14 -13.14
CA VAL A 86 -9.65 1.16 -13.74
C VAL A 86 -8.78 2.29 -13.20
N ILE A 87 -8.55 2.31 -11.88
CA ILE A 87 -7.72 3.32 -11.22
C ILE A 87 -6.23 3.16 -11.58
N ILE A 88 -5.72 1.92 -11.60
CA ILE A 88 -4.34 1.64 -12.04
C ILE A 88 -4.14 2.16 -13.47
N ASP A 89 -5.00 1.76 -14.40
CA ASP A 89 -4.93 2.13 -15.81
C ASP A 89 -5.01 3.64 -16.01
N PHE A 90 -5.89 4.31 -15.25
CA PHE A 90 -6.03 5.75 -15.27
C PHE A 90 -4.70 6.44 -14.94
N TRP A 91 -4.02 6.06 -13.85
CA TRP A 91 -2.78 6.71 -13.44
C TRP A 91 -1.61 6.39 -14.37
N ILE A 92 -1.53 5.15 -14.85
CA ILE A 92 -0.54 4.77 -15.87
C ILE A 92 -0.72 5.61 -17.13
N LYS A 93 -1.95 5.75 -17.64
CA LYS A 93 -2.26 6.58 -18.80
C LYS A 93 -1.95 8.05 -18.54
N LYS A 94 -2.35 8.59 -17.38
CA LYS A 94 -2.15 9.99 -17.00
C LYS A 94 -0.67 10.41 -17.00
N TYR A 95 0.23 9.49 -16.63
CA TYR A 95 1.67 9.77 -16.61
C TYR A 95 2.42 9.31 -17.87
N GLY A 96 1.70 8.97 -18.96
CA GLY A 96 2.28 8.74 -20.28
C GLY A 96 2.43 7.27 -20.70
N GLY A 97 1.76 6.34 -20.00
CA GLY A 97 1.68 4.92 -20.35
C GLY A 97 2.84 4.05 -19.82
N GLN A 98 2.76 2.73 -20.05
CA GLN A 98 3.70 1.72 -19.52
C GLN A 98 5.18 1.97 -19.89
N GLY A 99 5.41 2.66 -21.01
CA GLY A 99 6.74 3.04 -21.46
C GLY A 99 7.39 4.12 -20.61
N LYS A 100 6.60 4.94 -19.89
CA LYS A 100 7.07 6.10 -19.12
C LYS A 100 6.82 6.01 -17.62
N VAL A 101 6.06 5.01 -17.19
CA VAL A 101 5.61 4.87 -15.80
C VAL A 101 5.77 3.42 -15.39
N GLU A 102 6.16 3.22 -14.14
CA GLU A 102 6.19 1.90 -13.51
C GLU A 102 5.66 1.98 -12.07
N MET A 103 5.06 0.91 -11.60
CA MET A 103 4.51 0.81 -10.25
C MET A 103 5.61 0.38 -9.27
N LYS A 104 5.73 1.10 -8.15
CA LYS A 104 6.65 0.79 -7.05
C LYS A 104 5.94 0.18 -5.85
N GLU A 105 4.74 0.64 -5.55
CA GLU A 105 3.98 0.17 -4.40
C GLU A 105 2.49 0.18 -4.72
N VAL A 106 1.84 -0.95 -4.45
CA VAL A 106 0.40 -0.99 -4.27
C VAL A 106 0.11 -1.42 -2.83
N SER A 107 -0.74 -0.67 -2.14
CA SER A 107 -1.10 -0.97 -0.76
C SER A 107 -2.61 -0.94 -0.62
N PHE A 108 -3.19 -1.83 0.19
CA PHE A 108 -4.62 -1.87 0.50
C PHE A 108 -4.83 -1.68 2.01
N PHE A 109 -5.60 -0.67 2.39
CA PHE A 109 -6.00 -0.36 3.76
C PHE A 109 -7.50 -0.65 3.91
N SER A 110 -7.83 -1.70 4.64
CA SER A 110 -9.21 -2.18 4.74
C SER A 110 -9.39 -3.14 5.91
N HIS A 111 -10.64 -3.51 6.21
CA HIS A 111 -10.86 -4.81 6.85
C HIS A 111 -10.32 -5.91 5.94
N ALA A 112 -9.99 -7.06 6.51
CA ALA A 112 -9.60 -8.21 5.72
C ALA A 112 -10.01 -9.51 6.40
N GLY A 113 -10.02 -10.57 5.61
CA GLY A 113 -10.16 -11.94 6.07
C GLY A 113 -9.09 -12.82 5.44
N LEU A 114 -9.31 -14.13 5.47
CA LEU A 114 -8.35 -15.11 4.95
C LEU A 114 -8.17 -15.07 3.43
N ASN A 115 -9.00 -14.32 2.69
CA ASN A 115 -8.90 -14.12 1.24
C ASN A 115 -8.60 -12.65 0.84
N GLY A 116 -7.99 -11.85 1.73
CA GLY A 116 -7.56 -10.48 1.44
C GLY A 116 -8.51 -9.37 1.89
N PRO A 117 -8.42 -8.17 1.29
CA PRO A 117 -9.29 -7.04 1.58
C PRO A 117 -10.78 -7.39 1.56
N ILE A 118 -11.52 -6.81 2.51
CA ILE A 118 -12.98 -6.83 2.56
C ILE A 118 -13.46 -5.44 2.14
N ILE A 119 -14.49 -5.41 1.30
CA ILE A 119 -15.25 -4.19 1.00
C ILE A 119 -16.73 -4.48 1.30
N TYR A 120 -17.37 -3.53 1.98
CA TYR A 120 -18.80 -3.59 2.29
C TYR A 120 -19.59 -3.24 1.05
N ASP A 121 -20.67 -3.99 0.82
CA ASP A 121 -21.60 -3.72 -0.27
C ASP A 121 -21.01 -3.77 -1.70
N ALA A 122 -19.80 -4.32 -1.89
CA ALA A 122 -19.23 -4.47 -3.24
C ALA A 122 -20.13 -5.29 -4.19
N TRP A 123 -20.95 -6.19 -3.65
CA TRP A 123 -21.95 -6.95 -4.40
C TRP A 123 -22.97 -6.10 -5.18
N SER A 124 -23.18 -4.83 -4.82
CA SER A 124 -24.08 -3.95 -5.58
C SER A 124 -23.44 -3.34 -6.84
N PHE A 125 -22.12 -3.54 -7.03
CA PHE A 125 -21.36 -2.97 -8.14
C PHE A 125 -20.56 -4.01 -8.92
N ASP A 126 -19.99 -4.99 -8.22
CA ASP A 126 -19.20 -6.06 -8.82
C ASP A 126 -20.08 -7.27 -9.20
N PRO A 127 -19.73 -8.00 -10.28
CA PRO A 127 -20.37 -9.27 -10.61
C PRO A 127 -20.27 -10.29 -9.46
N LEU A 128 -21.33 -11.01 -9.16
CA LEU A 128 -21.36 -11.92 -7.99
C LEU A 128 -20.36 -13.07 -8.11
N GLU A 129 -20.04 -13.50 -9.32
CA GLU A 129 -19.11 -14.58 -9.63
C GLU A 129 -17.66 -14.28 -9.27
N ILE A 130 -17.28 -12.99 -9.14
CA ILE A 130 -15.93 -12.59 -8.74
C ILE A 130 -15.79 -12.44 -7.22
N LEU A 131 -16.89 -12.56 -6.48
CA LEU A 131 -16.96 -12.25 -5.05
C LEU A 131 -17.05 -13.51 -4.18
N LEU A 132 -16.31 -13.48 -3.07
CA LEU A 132 -16.50 -14.35 -1.92
C LEU A 132 -17.32 -13.61 -0.87
N PRO A 133 -18.58 -14.02 -0.60
CA PRO A 133 -19.35 -13.41 0.47
C PRO A 133 -18.76 -13.74 1.84
N VAL A 134 -18.68 -12.74 2.71
CA VAL A 134 -18.22 -12.84 4.10
C VAL A 134 -19.31 -12.39 5.05
N SER A 135 -20.26 -13.29 5.30
CA SER A 135 -21.36 -13.02 6.21
C SER A 135 -20.87 -12.90 7.66
N ARG A 136 -21.18 -11.78 8.31
CA ARG A 136 -21.16 -11.67 9.77
C ARG A 136 -22.54 -11.22 10.22
N THR A 137 -23.21 -12.11 10.94
CA THR A 137 -24.43 -11.79 11.66
C THR A 137 -24.05 -11.07 12.93
N SER A 138 -24.60 -9.88 13.14
CA SER A 138 -24.55 -9.15 14.40
C SER A 138 -25.96 -9.04 14.97
N LEU A 139 -26.09 -8.56 16.22
CA LEU A 139 -27.39 -8.24 16.81
C LEU A 139 -28.19 -7.20 16.00
N LEU A 140 -27.51 -6.43 15.15
CA LEU A 140 -28.09 -5.38 14.29
C LEU A 140 -28.39 -5.87 12.86
N GLY A 141 -28.24 -7.18 12.59
CA GLY A 141 -28.49 -7.79 11.28
C GLY A 141 -27.23 -8.34 10.60
N THR A 142 -27.41 -8.83 9.37
CA THR A 142 -26.35 -9.41 8.54
C THR A 142 -25.70 -8.33 7.69
N GLN A 143 -24.44 -8.03 7.99
CA GLN A 143 -23.64 -7.15 7.12
C GLN A 143 -23.15 -7.93 5.90
N LYS A 144 -23.51 -7.47 4.71
CA LYS A 144 -23.03 -8.03 3.44
C LYS A 144 -21.67 -7.44 3.12
N ARG A 145 -20.67 -8.30 3.11
CA ARG A 145 -19.27 -7.95 2.92
C ARG A 145 -18.67 -8.93 1.94
N ASN A 146 -17.76 -8.47 1.10
CA ASN A 146 -17.19 -9.30 0.05
C ASN A 146 -15.68 -9.24 0.08
N GLN A 147 -15.04 -10.37 -0.21
CA GLN A 147 -13.65 -10.44 -0.63
C GLN A 147 -13.62 -10.80 -2.11
N LEU A 148 -12.54 -10.51 -2.80
CA LEU A 148 -12.36 -10.94 -4.19
C LEU A 148 -11.83 -12.39 -4.22
N ILE A 149 -12.37 -13.24 -5.10
CA ILE A 149 -11.87 -14.62 -5.28
C ILE A 149 -10.39 -14.58 -5.71
N HIS A 150 -9.61 -15.58 -5.30
CA HIS A 150 -8.15 -15.57 -5.51
C HIS A 150 -7.73 -15.43 -6.99
N SER A 151 -8.44 -16.10 -7.91
CA SER A 151 -8.15 -16.07 -9.35
C SER A 151 -8.28 -14.68 -9.98
N GLU A 152 -9.12 -13.81 -9.44
CA GLU A 152 -9.32 -12.46 -9.98
C GLU A 152 -8.17 -11.53 -9.59
N TRP A 153 -7.54 -11.75 -8.42
CA TRP A 153 -6.31 -11.03 -8.07
C TRP A 153 -5.18 -11.27 -9.07
N ALA A 154 -5.16 -12.43 -9.74
CA ALA A 154 -4.17 -12.77 -10.76
C ALA A 154 -4.43 -12.07 -12.10
N LYS A 155 -5.62 -11.47 -12.30
CA LYS A 155 -5.99 -10.78 -13.54
C LYS A 155 -5.54 -9.32 -13.58
N PHE A 156 -5.26 -8.72 -12.42
CA PHE A 156 -4.80 -7.33 -12.38
C PHE A 156 -3.45 -7.16 -13.08
N ASN A 157 -3.34 -6.14 -13.92
CA ASN A 157 -2.07 -5.68 -14.44
C ASN A 157 -1.60 -4.48 -13.63
N TYR A 158 -0.58 -4.69 -12.81
CA TYR A 158 -0.05 -3.66 -11.91
C TYR A 158 1.05 -2.80 -12.54
N TYR A 159 1.60 -3.19 -13.69
CA TYR A 159 2.68 -2.45 -14.36
C TYR A 159 3.95 -2.29 -13.50
N TRP A 160 4.36 -3.36 -12.81
CA TRP A 160 5.49 -3.34 -11.89
C TRP A 160 6.80 -2.85 -12.50
N GLY A 161 7.53 -2.04 -11.73
CA GLY A 161 8.95 -1.75 -11.94
C GLY A 161 9.85 -2.78 -11.26
N LYS A 162 11.08 -2.36 -10.94
CA LYS A 162 12.00 -3.13 -10.07
C LYS A 162 11.71 -2.85 -8.60
N ASP A 163 12.12 -3.75 -7.70
CA ASP A 163 12.05 -3.59 -6.23
C ASP A 163 10.70 -3.07 -5.74
N THR A 164 9.64 -3.80 -6.11
CA THR A 164 8.26 -3.42 -5.88
C THR A 164 7.65 -4.16 -4.70
N ARG A 165 6.59 -3.58 -4.14
CA ARG A 165 5.84 -4.20 -3.05
C ARG A 165 4.33 -4.12 -3.23
N LEU A 166 3.67 -5.13 -2.70
CA LEU A 166 2.22 -5.24 -2.60
C LEU A 166 1.84 -5.49 -1.14
N ASN A 167 1.25 -4.50 -0.47
CA ASN A 167 0.95 -4.59 0.96
C ASN A 167 -0.55 -4.70 1.23
N PHE A 168 -0.92 -5.53 2.21
CA PHE A 168 -2.30 -5.69 2.66
C PHE A 168 -2.41 -5.36 4.15
N PHE A 169 -2.78 -4.11 4.45
CA PHE A 169 -3.05 -3.63 5.79
C PHE A 169 -4.50 -3.96 6.17
N GLY A 170 -4.71 -5.15 6.73
CA GLY A 170 -6.02 -5.61 7.18
C GLY A 170 -5.90 -6.93 7.92
N CYS A 171 -6.90 -7.25 8.75
CA CYS A 171 -6.91 -8.44 9.59
C CYS A 171 -6.59 -9.73 8.80
N ASN A 172 -5.66 -10.54 9.32
CA ASN A 172 -5.37 -11.90 8.85
C ASN A 172 -4.93 -12.01 7.37
N SER A 173 -4.49 -10.92 6.75
CA SER A 173 -4.06 -10.93 5.34
C SER A 173 -2.79 -11.75 5.09
N ALA A 174 -2.04 -12.08 6.15
CA ALA A 174 -0.93 -13.03 6.12
C ALA A 174 -0.95 -14.00 7.32
N TYR A 175 -2.14 -14.46 7.70
CA TYR A 175 -2.34 -15.37 8.82
C TYR A 175 -1.67 -16.73 8.58
N GLU A 176 -0.76 -17.11 9.46
CA GLU A 176 -0.07 -18.39 9.41
C GLU A 176 -0.66 -19.36 10.44
N LYS A 177 -1.54 -20.25 9.97
CA LYS A 177 -2.02 -21.40 10.75
C LYS A 177 -2.25 -22.60 9.84
N LYS A 178 -1.85 -23.79 10.30
CA LYS A 178 -2.05 -25.05 9.56
C LYS A 178 -3.53 -25.19 9.16
N GLY A 179 -3.77 -25.47 7.88
CA GLY A 179 -5.11 -25.65 7.31
C GLY A 179 -5.92 -24.36 7.10
N LYS A 180 -5.30 -23.18 7.21
CA LYS A 180 -5.92 -21.89 6.89
C LYS A 180 -5.27 -21.25 5.67
N ASN A 181 -6.05 -20.47 4.93
CA ASN A 181 -5.56 -19.74 3.77
C ASN A 181 -4.60 -18.62 4.21
N ASN A 182 -3.41 -18.58 3.62
CA ASN A 182 -2.44 -17.51 3.80
C ASN A 182 -2.46 -16.64 2.54
N PHE A 183 -3.30 -15.60 2.59
CA PHE A 183 -3.60 -14.78 1.42
C PHE A 183 -2.35 -14.15 0.80
N ALA A 184 -1.56 -13.39 1.57
CA ALA A 184 -0.37 -12.71 1.06
C ALA A 184 0.64 -13.69 0.44
N LYS A 185 0.86 -14.86 1.07
CA LYS A 185 1.71 -15.91 0.52
C LYS A 185 1.19 -16.40 -0.83
N ASN A 186 -0.11 -16.67 -0.94
CA ASN A 186 -0.71 -17.16 -2.17
C ASN A 186 -0.68 -16.10 -3.28
N ILE A 187 -0.98 -14.83 -2.98
CA ILE A 187 -0.84 -13.72 -3.93
C ILE A 187 0.58 -13.62 -4.47
N SER A 188 1.60 -13.84 -3.63
CA SER A 188 3.01 -13.81 -4.07
C SER A 188 3.37 -14.91 -5.07
N THR A 189 2.51 -15.90 -5.30
CA THR A 189 2.69 -16.95 -6.31
C THR A 189 2.05 -16.62 -7.66
N ASN A 190 1.18 -15.61 -7.72
CA ASN A 190 0.53 -15.23 -8.96
C ASN A 190 1.57 -14.72 -9.97
N LEU A 191 1.39 -15.05 -11.26
CA LEU A 191 2.29 -14.62 -12.34
C LEU A 191 2.40 -13.09 -12.41
N ASN A 192 1.31 -12.37 -12.15
CA ASN A 192 1.30 -10.90 -12.10
C ASN A 192 1.97 -10.31 -10.85
N CYS A 193 2.46 -11.13 -9.93
CA CYS A 193 3.17 -10.74 -8.70
C CYS A 193 4.54 -11.42 -8.58
N ILE A 194 5.07 -12.00 -9.66
CA ILE A 194 6.40 -12.61 -9.63
C ILE A 194 7.45 -11.54 -9.31
N ASN A 195 8.36 -11.87 -8.40
CA ASN A 195 9.40 -11.00 -7.86
C ASN A 195 8.92 -9.73 -7.15
N VAL A 196 7.62 -9.64 -6.82
CA VAL A 196 7.06 -8.59 -5.96
C VAL A 196 7.15 -9.03 -4.51
N LEU A 197 7.56 -8.13 -3.62
CA LEU A 197 7.48 -8.38 -2.18
C LEU A 197 6.03 -8.19 -1.71
N VAL A 198 5.35 -9.27 -1.32
CA VAL A 198 3.96 -9.24 -0.87
C VAL A 198 3.89 -9.37 0.63
N ALA A 199 3.21 -8.45 1.32
CA ALA A 199 3.16 -8.41 2.77
C ALA A 199 1.73 -8.30 3.32
N GLY A 200 1.51 -8.86 4.52
CA GLY A 200 0.23 -8.75 5.21
C GLY A 200 0.35 -8.88 6.72
N GLN A 201 -0.75 -8.61 7.42
CA GLN A 201 -0.86 -8.68 8.87
C GLN A 201 -1.04 -10.12 9.34
N SER A 202 -0.28 -10.49 10.37
CA SER A 202 -0.26 -11.84 10.94
C SER A 202 -1.50 -12.17 11.76
N LEU A 203 -2.31 -11.19 12.17
CA LEU A 203 -3.53 -11.37 12.96
C LEU A 203 -4.51 -10.21 12.71
N SER A 204 -5.45 -10.01 13.62
CA SER A 204 -6.35 -8.86 13.67
C SER A 204 -5.55 -7.56 13.72
N SER A 205 -5.89 -6.65 12.81
CA SER A 205 -5.22 -5.37 12.61
C SER A 205 -6.04 -4.25 13.24
N TYR A 206 -5.35 -3.32 13.88
CA TYR A 206 -5.95 -2.22 14.63
C TYR A 206 -5.19 -0.92 14.39
N PRO A 207 -5.83 0.26 14.58
CA PRO A 207 -5.11 1.53 14.54
C PRO A 207 -4.02 1.59 15.61
N SER A 208 -2.98 2.38 15.35
CA SER A 208 -1.90 2.70 16.29
C SER A 208 -1.19 3.99 15.90
N PHE A 209 -0.65 4.74 16.87
CA PHE A 209 0.27 5.84 16.64
C PHE A 209 1.70 5.39 16.31
N LEU A 210 2.00 4.10 16.48
CA LEU A 210 3.32 3.52 16.24
C LEU A 210 3.25 2.35 15.24
N PRO A 211 4.26 2.17 14.38
CA PRO A 211 4.28 1.11 13.36
C PRO A 211 4.65 -0.28 13.91
N ASP A 212 5.28 -0.33 15.08
CA ASP A 212 5.90 -1.50 15.72
C ASP A 212 5.33 -1.80 17.12
N LYS A 213 4.37 -0.99 17.56
CA LYS A 213 3.69 -1.10 18.84
C LYS A 213 2.24 -0.67 18.65
N ARG A 214 1.31 -1.17 19.46
CA ARG A 214 -0.08 -0.71 19.43
C ARG A 214 -0.34 0.27 20.58
N LYS A 215 -0.44 1.55 20.24
CA LYS A 215 -0.77 2.65 21.15
C LYS A 215 -1.83 3.53 20.49
N ILE A 216 -2.95 3.77 21.16
CA ILE A 216 -4.06 4.58 20.64
C ILE A 216 -4.67 5.44 21.73
N SER A 217 -5.37 6.50 21.34
CA SER A 217 -6.23 7.25 22.26
C SER A 217 -7.63 6.62 22.36
N LYS A 218 -8.33 6.89 23.47
CA LYS A 218 -9.75 6.53 23.63
C LYS A 218 -10.61 7.05 22.48
N LYS A 219 -10.31 8.25 21.97
CA LYS A 219 -11.09 8.86 20.89
C LYS A 219 -10.93 8.12 19.57
N ILE A 220 -9.71 7.69 19.22
CA ILE A 220 -9.48 6.83 18.04
C ILE A 220 -10.24 5.52 18.21
N ALA A 221 -10.18 4.91 19.40
CA ALA A 221 -10.86 3.65 19.68
C ALA A 221 -12.40 3.74 19.53
N THR A 222 -13.03 4.84 19.95
CA THR A 222 -14.50 4.95 19.99
C THR A 222 -15.12 5.67 18.80
N SER A 223 -14.38 6.51 18.11
CA SER A 223 -14.93 7.39 17.05
C SER A 223 -14.12 7.40 15.76
N GLY A 224 -12.98 6.69 15.71
CA GLY A 224 -12.04 6.80 14.60
C GLY A 224 -11.50 8.22 14.42
N MET A 225 -11.65 9.09 15.42
CA MET A 225 -11.22 10.49 15.36
C MET A 225 -9.98 10.69 16.23
N SER A 226 -8.99 11.36 15.66
CA SER A 226 -8.05 12.17 16.42
C SER A 226 -8.77 13.47 16.85
N LEU A 227 -8.49 14.08 18.02
CA LEU A 227 -8.80 15.51 18.19
C LEU A 227 -7.72 16.25 17.40
N TYR A 228 -8.13 17.15 16.51
CA TYR A 228 -7.31 17.66 15.41
C TYR A 228 -6.93 16.54 14.42
N TYR A 229 -7.46 16.63 13.19
CA TYR A 229 -6.81 15.93 12.07
C TYR A 229 -5.35 16.42 12.04
N ASP A 230 -4.40 15.53 11.75
CA ASP A 230 -2.95 15.77 11.60
C ASP A 230 -2.03 15.74 12.85
N ASP A 231 -2.52 15.52 14.07
CA ASP A 231 -1.61 15.59 15.24
C ASP A 231 -0.78 14.33 15.48
N ASN A 232 -1.24 13.15 15.07
CA ASN A 232 -0.49 11.91 15.21
C ASN A 232 -0.68 11.01 13.98
N PRO A 233 0.32 10.21 13.60
CA PRO A 233 0.19 9.26 12.50
C PRO A 233 -0.75 8.11 12.88
N ILE A 234 -1.38 7.49 11.90
CA ILE A 234 -2.18 6.28 12.09
C ILE A 234 -1.56 5.13 11.30
N TYR A 235 -1.24 4.05 11.99
CA TYR A 235 -0.79 2.80 11.43
C TYR A 235 -1.83 1.72 11.65
N MET A 236 -1.85 0.74 10.76
CA MET A 236 -2.60 -0.49 10.97
C MET A 236 -1.62 -1.58 11.39
N VAL A 237 -1.70 -2.01 12.66
CA VAL A 237 -0.79 -3.00 13.25
C VAL A 237 -1.56 -4.22 13.76
N ALA A 238 -1.00 -5.41 13.55
CA ALA A 238 -1.54 -6.61 14.16
C ALA A 238 -1.32 -6.60 15.67
N CYS A 239 -2.27 -7.12 16.46
CA CYS A 239 -2.06 -7.40 17.88
C CYS A 239 -2.86 -8.63 18.32
N LEU A 240 -2.61 -9.09 19.54
CA LEU A 240 -3.41 -10.16 20.12
C LEU A 240 -4.83 -9.65 20.43
N PRO A 241 -5.86 -10.52 20.35
CA PRO A 241 -7.21 -10.18 20.75
C PRO A 241 -7.29 -9.68 22.20
N LYS A 242 -8.34 -8.90 22.50
CA LYS A 242 -8.69 -8.39 23.85
C LYS A 242 -7.72 -7.36 24.47
N GLN A 243 -6.70 -6.91 23.76
CA GLN A 243 -5.77 -5.87 24.24
C GLN A 243 -6.25 -4.44 23.93
N GLY A 244 -7.56 -4.22 23.86
CA GLY A 244 -8.14 -2.92 23.52
C GLY A 244 -7.85 -1.85 24.57
N TRP A 245 -8.07 -2.20 25.84
CA TRP A 245 -7.81 -1.33 26.99
C TRP A 245 -6.32 -1.06 27.18
N ASP A 246 -5.49 -2.10 27.11
CA ASP A 246 -4.03 -1.97 27.26
C ASP A 246 -3.42 -1.03 26.21
N ALA A 247 -3.94 -1.06 24.98
CA ALA A 247 -3.51 -0.16 23.91
C ALA A 247 -3.78 1.32 24.19
N MET A 248 -4.69 1.64 25.12
CA MET A 248 -5.01 3.01 25.54
C MET A 248 -4.24 3.47 26.79
N LEU A 249 -3.53 2.57 27.46
CA LEU A 249 -2.64 2.93 28.56
C LEU A 249 -1.39 3.63 28.03
N LYS A 250 -0.69 4.38 28.90
CA LYS A 250 0.53 5.11 28.54
C LYS A 250 1.55 4.21 27.84
N GLU A 251 1.71 3.00 28.35
CA GLU A 251 2.63 2.00 27.81
C GLU A 251 2.14 1.33 26.54
N GLY A 252 0.86 1.43 26.14
CA GLY A 252 0.29 0.66 25.03
C GLY A 252 0.46 -0.86 25.18
N THR A 253 0.38 -1.58 24.05
CA THR A 253 0.60 -3.04 23.99
C THR A 253 1.50 -3.42 22.82
N SER A 254 2.11 -4.61 22.87
CA SER A 254 2.93 -5.14 21.78
C SER A 254 2.11 -5.30 20.50
N ALA A 255 2.68 -4.83 19.38
CA ALA A 255 2.20 -5.23 18.06
C ALA A 255 2.78 -6.60 17.70
N LEU A 256 2.18 -7.23 16.70
CA LEU A 256 2.71 -8.41 16.03
C LEU A 256 3.31 -8.00 14.66
N PRO A 257 4.40 -8.64 14.24
CA PRO A 257 5.02 -8.34 12.96
C PRO A 257 4.12 -8.74 11.78
N MET A 258 4.35 -8.08 10.64
CA MET A 258 3.85 -8.48 9.33
C MET A 258 4.69 -9.64 8.79
N ASN A 259 4.08 -10.46 7.94
CA ASN A 259 4.77 -11.51 7.21
C ASN A 259 4.96 -11.08 5.75
N PHE A 260 6.15 -11.32 5.22
CA PHE A 260 6.58 -10.91 3.89
C PHE A 260 6.93 -12.14 3.05
N TYR A 261 6.44 -12.19 1.82
CA TYR A 261 6.63 -13.29 0.90
C TYR A 261 7.08 -12.79 -0.47
N LYS A 262 7.79 -13.65 -1.20
CA LYS A 262 8.16 -13.43 -2.59
C LYS A 262 8.18 -14.79 -3.29
N ASN A 263 7.47 -14.90 -4.41
CA ASN A 263 7.36 -16.14 -5.19
C ASN A 263 6.90 -17.35 -4.35
N GLY A 264 5.97 -17.13 -3.41
CA GLY A 264 5.47 -18.15 -2.49
C GLY A 264 6.37 -18.47 -1.28
N MET A 265 7.58 -17.90 -1.22
CA MET A 265 8.54 -18.17 -0.15
C MET A 265 8.50 -17.07 0.92
N PRO A 266 8.56 -17.42 2.22
CA PRO A 266 8.73 -16.43 3.28
C PRO A 266 10.10 -15.76 3.13
N VAL A 267 10.13 -14.43 3.18
CA VAL A 267 11.35 -13.62 3.07
C VAL A 267 11.73 -13.02 4.41
N ALA A 268 10.73 -12.53 5.16
CA ALA A 268 10.94 -11.92 6.47
C ALA A 268 9.64 -11.92 7.29
N THR A 269 9.80 -11.80 8.60
CA THR A 269 8.74 -11.44 9.54
C THR A 269 9.24 -10.22 10.31
N ASN A 270 8.61 -9.07 10.10
CA ASN A 270 9.08 -7.81 10.66
C ASN A 270 7.92 -6.82 10.83
N PHE A 271 8.11 -5.76 11.62
CA PHE A 271 7.15 -4.68 11.71
C PHE A 271 7.15 -3.85 10.43
N GLN A 272 6.04 -3.13 10.19
CA GLN A 272 6.00 -2.18 9.07
C GLN A 272 7.00 -1.04 9.23
N SER A 273 7.63 -0.89 10.40
CA SER A 273 8.61 0.15 10.67
C SER A 273 9.82 0.13 9.74
N ILE A 274 10.13 -1.02 9.13
CA ILE A 274 11.24 -1.11 8.16
C ILE A 274 10.99 -0.30 6.87
N PHE A 275 9.75 0.10 6.61
CA PHE A 275 9.41 0.89 5.42
C PHE A 275 8.39 2.01 5.68
N ASN A 276 7.67 1.98 6.80
CA ASN A 276 6.55 2.86 7.14
C ASN A 276 6.68 3.39 8.58
N ASP A 277 7.83 3.96 8.93
CA ASP A 277 8.09 4.54 10.25
C ASP A 277 8.36 6.04 10.09
N HIS A 278 7.67 6.89 10.85
CA HIS A 278 7.88 8.34 10.84
C HIS A 278 9.15 8.76 11.59
N ARG A 279 9.69 7.90 12.47
CA ARG A 279 10.85 8.20 13.34
C ARG A 279 12.21 8.09 12.63
N GLN A 280 12.24 7.50 11.43
CA GLN A 280 13.46 7.40 10.61
C GLN A 280 13.87 8.78 10.06
N PRO A 281 15.11 8.97 9.57
CA PRO A 281 15.55 10.21 8.95
C PRO A 281 14.61 10.66 7.81
N ARG A 282 14.36 11.97 7.71
CA ARG A 282 13.54 12.59 6.65
C ARG A 282 14.40 13.38 5.67
N ASN A 283 13.85 13.62 4.48
CA ASN A 283 14.40 14.62 3.57
C ASN A 283 14.27 16.04 4.16
N ASN A 284 14.95 16.99 3.52
CA ASN A 284 14.98 18.40 3.93
C ASN A 284 14.08 19.29 3.06
N ILE A 285 13.11 18.70 2.35
CA ILE A 285 12.21 19.44 1.46
C ILE A 285 11.14 20.10 2.33
N ASN A 286 11.22 21.42 2.51
CA ASN A 286 10.26 22.15 3.32
C ASN A 286 8.87 22.18 2.67
N ASN A 287 7.98 21.29 3.13
CA ASN A 287 6.60 21.16 2.66
C ASN A 287 5.65 20.82 3.82
N ALA A 288 4.36 20.72 3.51
CA ALA A 288 3.33 20.40 4.50
C ALA A 288 3.58 19.01 5.13
N GLU A 289 3.96 18.01 4.33
CA GLU A 289 4.20 16.66 4.81
C GLU A 289 5.39 16.57 5.78
N LEU A 290 6.49 17.27 5.54
CA LEU A 290 7.63 17.34 6.46
C LEU A 290 7.25 18.04 7.77
N SER A 291 6.45 19.10 7.67
CA SER A 291 5.91 19.80 8.85
C SER A 291 5.03 18.89 9.71
N MET A 292 4.20 18.04 9.07
CA MET A 292 3.38 17.03 9.76
C MET A 292 4.26 16.00 10.48
N VAL A 293 5.29 15.45 9.83
CA VAL A 293 6.19 14.48 10.49
C VAL A 293 6.92 15.10 11.68
N ASN A 294 7.39 16.34 11.56
CA ASN A 294 8.04 17.02 12.68
C ASN A 294 7.10 17.16 13.87
N LYS A 295 5.83 17.52 13.63
CA LYS A 295 4.79 17.56 14.66
C LYS A 295 4.57 16.19 15.31
N TRP A 296 4.54 15.11 14.53
CA TRP A 296 4.41 13.75 15.06
C TRP A 296 5.58 13.37 15.97
N ILE A 297 6.81 13.71 15.56
CA ILE A 297 8.02 13.45 16.36
C ILE A 297 8.00 14.26 17.66
N GLU A 298 7.54 15.51 17.63
CA GLU A 298 7.39 16.34 18.83
C GLU A 298 6.32 15.79 19.78
N ASN A 299 5.16 15.41 19.25
CA ASN A 299 4.08 14.82 20.03
C ASN A 299 4.51 13.50 20.69
N ALA A 300 5.27 12.66 19.98
CA ALA A 300 5.81 11.43 20.55
C ALA A 300 6.78 11.63 21.73
N LYS A 301 7.39 12.82 21.88
CA LYS A 301 8.24 13.15 23.04
C LYS A 301 7.43 13.56 24.27
N ASN A 302 6.20 14.02 24.07
CA ASN A 302 5.33 14.55 25.12
C ASN A 302 4.34 13.51 25.69
N GLU A 303 4.31 12.29 25.14
CA GLU A 303 3.45 11.18 25.59
C GLU A 303 4.21 10.08 26.35
#